data_AF-A0A2T7BB82-F1
#
_entry.id   AF-A0A2T7BB82-F1
#
_cell.length_a   1.000
_cell.length_b   1.000
_cell.length_c   1.000
_cell.angle_alpha   90.00
_cell.angle_beta   90.00
_cell.angle_gamma   90.00
#
_symmetry.space_group_name_H-M   'P 1'
#
loop_
_entity.id
_entity.type
_entity.pdbx_description
1 polymer ?
#
loop_
_entity_poly.entity_id
_entity_poly.type
_entity_poly.pdbx_seq_one_letter_code
_entity_poly.pdbx_strand_id
1 'polypeptide(L)'
;MSIPFFDDALTKQENWQQEILREYGWYVHFVPNDEMFPNHINFHTHGLEESFNHPDLQMCFPLDTKIAHGIFSDAVTFIREGKSFRTGVKYTGVIEGDLSVEFIEAKEGGRTVLRMIFPNREGTYEGQIFAAQFEGSGD
;
A
#
# COMPACT_ATOMS: atom_id res chain seq x y z
N MET A 1 -27.66 7.57 -20.44
CA MET A 1 -28.63 6.59 -19.91
C MET A 1 -27.81 5.66 -19.01
N SER A 2 -27.75 5.93 -17.71
CA SER A 2 -27.05 5.02 -16.78
C SER A 2 -27.90 3.77 -16.58
N ILE A 3 -27.25 2.64 -16.41
CA ILE A 3 -27.89 1.36 -16.16
C ILE A 3 -28.05 1.27 -14.63
N PRO A 4 -29.28 1.22 -14.09
CA PRO A 4 -29.53 1.37 -12.65
C PRO A 4 -28.82 0.35 -11.75
N PHE A 5 -28.39 -0.80 -12.30
CA PHE A 5 -27.58 -1.80 -11.59
C PHE A 5 -26.14 -1.35 -11.31
N PHE A 6 -25.56 -0.50 -12.16
CA PHE A 6 -24.19 0.00 -11.98
C PHE A 6 -24.16 1.13 -10.94
N ASP A 7 -25.18 1.98 -10.92
CA ASP A 7 -25.28 3.09 -9.97
C ASP A 7 -25.36 2.58 -8.52
N ASP A 8 -26.13 1.51 -8.26
CA ASP A 8 -26.26 0.91 -6.92
C ASP A 8 -24.95 0.28 -6.39
N ALA A 9 -24.17 -0.35 -7.26
CA ALA A 9 -22.90 -0.97 -6.88
C ALA A 9 -21.83 0.06 -6.51
N LEU A 10 -21.73 1.15 -7.29
CA LEU A 10 -20.80 2.25 -7.01
C LEU A 10 -21.17 2.95 -5.69
N THR A 11 -22.44 3.26 -5.49
CA THR A 11 -22.91 3.88 -4.24
C THR A 11 -22.66 3.00 -3.02
N LYS A 12 -22.80 1.67 -3.15
CA LYS A 12 -22.47 0.74 -2.05
C LYS A 12 -20.98 0.74 -1.73
N GLN A 13 -20.11 0.77 -2.73
CA GLN A 13 -18.67 0.82 -2.53
C GLN A 13 -18.25 2.13 -1.86
N GLU A 14 -18.77 3.27 -2.32
CA GLU A 14 -18.51 4.58 -1.72
C GLU A 14 -18.97 4.63 -0.26
N ASN A 15 -20.19 4.15 0.02
CA ASN A 15 -20.71 4.11 1.38
C ASN A 15 -19.85 3.24 2.31
N TRP A 16 -19.41 2.07 1.84
CA TRP A 16 -18.50 1.20 2.59
C TRP A 16 -17.16 1.88 2.87
N GLN A 17 -16.57 2.56 1.88
CA GLN A 17 -15.31 3.29 2.06
C GLN A 17 -15.46 4.39 3.12
N GLN A 18 -16.54 5.15 3.08
CA GLN A 18 -16.82 6.20 4.07
C GLN A 18 -17.04 5.63 5.47
N GLU A 19 -17.74 4.49 5.59
CA GLU A 19 -17.96 3.81 6.86
C GLU A 19 -16.66 3.31 7.47
N ILE A 20 -15.84 2.58 6.70
CA ILE A 20 -14.55 2.06 7.17
C ILE A 20 -13.58 3.19 7.48
N LEU A 21 -13.54 4.24 6.66
CA LEU A 21 -12.72 5.42 6.94
C LEU A 21 -13.16 6.11 8.23
N ARG A 22 -14.46 6.20 8.50
CA ARG A 22 -14.97 6.78 9.75
C ARG A 22 -14.65 5.92 10.97
N GLU A 23 -14.73 4.60 10.84
CA GLU A 23 -14.52 3.68 11.96
C GLU A 23 -13.03 3.47 12.28
N TYR A 24 -12.20 3.32 11.25
CA TYR A 24 -10.79 2.95 11.39
C TYR A 24 -9.80 4.03 10.94
N GLY A 25 -10.24 5.08 10.23
CA GLY A 25 -9.35 6.09 9.69
C GLY A 25 -8.55 5.65 8.47
N TRP A 26 -8.76 4.43 7.96
CA TRP A 26 -8.11 3.96 6.74
C TRP A 26 -8.83 2.76 6.14
N TYR A 27 -8.61 2.53 4.85
CA TYR A 27 -8.94 1.28 4.16
C TYR A 27 -7.87 0.95 3.11
N VAL A 28 -7.96 -0.24 2.51
CA VAL A 28 -7.04 -0.70 1.45
C VAL A 28 -7.81 -1.06 0.18
N HIS A 29 -7.24 -0.72 -0.97
CA HIS A 29 -7.64 -1.26 -2.28
C HIS A 29 -6.64 -2.31 -2.73
N PHE A 30 -7.16 -3.46 -3.14
CA PHE A 30 -6.36 -4.51 -3.78
C PHE A 30 -6.63 -4.49 -5.28
N VAL A 31 -5.69 -3.93 -6.05
CA VAL A 31 -5.78 -3.90 -7.52
C VAL A 31 -4.74 -4.88 -8.10
N PRO A 32 -5.11 -6.16 -8.29
CA PRO A 32 -4.27 -7.11 -9.00
C PRO A 32 -4.39 -6.94 -10.52
N ASN A 33 -3.38 -7.38 -11.26
CA ASN A 33 -3.29 -7.31 -12.72
C ASN A 33 -3.32 -5.88 -13.28
N ASP A 34 -2.71 -4.92 -12.57
CA ASP A 34 -2.59 -3.54 -13.04
C ASP A 34 -1.29 -3.36 -13.83
N GLU A 35 -1.38 -3.37 -15.16
CA GLU A 35 -0.21 -3.29 -16.05
C GLU A 35 0.62 -2.02 -15.90
N MET A 36 0.08 -0.97 -15.25
CA MET A 36 0.78 0.29 -15.03
C MET A 36 1.74 0.26 -13.83
N PHE A 37 1.65 -0.77 -12.98
CA PHE A 37 2.42 -0.85 -11.74
C PHE A 37 3.37 -2.05 -11.72
N PRO A 38 4.47 -1.97 -10.94
CA PRO A 38 5.40 -3.07 -10.83
C PRO A 38 4.73 -4.38 -10.45
N ASN A 39 5.24 -5.47 -11.04
CA ASN A 39 4.71 -6.82 -10.83
C ASN A 39 3.21 -6.98 -11.14
N HIS A 40 2.61 -6.01 -11.85
CA HIS A 40 1.18 -5.93 -12.11
C HIS A 40 0.32 -5.89 -10.84
N ILE A 41 0.86 -5.35 -9.75
CA ILE A 41 0.20 -5.25 -8.45
C ILE A 41 0.20 -3.79 -7.99
N ASN A 42 -0.97 -3.30 -7.60
CA ASN A 42 -1.12 -2.01 -6.96
C ASN A 42 -2.04 -2.12 -5.75
N PHE A 43 -1.47 -2.56 -4.62
CA PHE A 43 -2.18 -2.56 -3.36
C PHE A 43 -1.84 -1.28 -2.63
N HIS A 44 -2.83 -0.51 -2.21
CA HIS A 44 -2.56 0.77 -1.56
C HIS A 44 -3.63 1.16 -0.55
N THR A 45 -3.22 1.93 0.45
CA THR A 45 -4.12 2.46 1.46
C THR A 45 -4.78 3.76 1.00
N HIS A 46 -5.81 4.15 1.74
CA HIS A 46 -6.43 5.47 1.70
C HIS A 46 -6.71 5.92 3.13
N GLY A 47 -6.66 7.22 3.38
CA GLY A 47 -7.08 7.83 4.64
C GLY A 47 -5.96 8.09 5.66
N LEU A 48 -4.74 7.62 5.39
CA LEU A 48 -3.64 7.77 6.36
C LEU A 48 -3.21 9.22 6.52
N GLU A 49 -3.31 10.02 5.46
CA GLU A 49 -2.92 11.43 5.48
C GLU A 49 -3.88 12.21 6.39
N GLU A 50 -5.18 12.05 6.19
CA GLU A 50 -6.21 12.76 6.94
C GLU A 50 -6.34 12.26 8.39
N SER A 51 -6.19 10.95 8.62
CA SER A 51 -6.45 10.34 9.93
C SER A 51 -5.22 10.28 10.82
N PHE A 52 -4.02 10.17 10.24
CA PHE A 52 -2.79 9.92 10.98
C PHE A 52 -1.62 10.82 10.57
N ASN A 53 -1.84 11.81 9.70
CA ASN A 53 -0.80 12.73 9.21
C ASN A 53 0.40 11.97 8.61
N HIS A 54 0.11 10.93 7.83
CA HIS A 54 1.11 10.07 7.19
C HIS A 54 0.72 9.79 5.73
N PRO A 55 1.65 9.80 4.76
CA PRO A 55 1.32 9.43 3.38
C PRO A 55 0.69 8.04 3.30
N ASP A 56 -0.23 7.84 2.35
CA ASP A 56 -0.73 6.49 2.07
C ASP A 56 0.39 5.54 1.67
N LEU A 57 0.22 4.27 2.01
CA LEU A 57 1.19 3.22 1.73
C LEU A 57 0.81 2.47 0.45
N GLN A 58 1.82 1.97 -0.27
CA GLN A 58 1.64 1.14 -1.47
C GLN A 58 2.52 -0.13 -1.40
N MET A 59 2.04 -1.23 -1.97
CA MET A 59 2.81 -2.44 -2.24
C MET A 59 2.61 -2.85 -3.70
N CYS A 60 3.72 -3.06 -4.40
CA CYS A 60 3.74 -3.58 -5.76
C CYS A 60 4.47 -4.93 -5.80
N PHE A 61 4.09 -5.83 -4.89
CA PHE A 61 4.72 -7.14 -4.71
C PHE A 61 3.62 -8.22 -4.65
N PRO A 62 3.80 -9.37 -5.33
CA PRO A 62 2.76 -10.39 -5.45
C PRO A 62 2.58 -11.18 -4.15
N LEU A 63 1.76 -10.63 -3.26
CA LEU A 63 1.37 -11.25 -1.99
C LEU A 63 -0.09 -11.71 -2.03
N ASP A 64 -0.40 -12.72 -1.22
CA ASP A 64 -1.79 -13.00 -0.86
C ASP A 64 -2.41 -11.77 -0.18
N THR A 65 -3.64 -11.43 -0.52
CA THR A 65 -4.30 -10.21 -0.03
C THR A 65 -4.47 -10.21 1.48
N LYS A 66 -4.58 -11.37 2.14
CA LYS A 66 -4.61 -11.44 3.61
C LYS A 66 -3.25 -11.09 4.22
N ILE A 67 -2.16 -11.54 3.60
CA ILE A 67 -0.80 -11.21 4.03
C ILE A 67 -0.56 -9.70 3.82
N ALA A 68 -0.89 -9.17 2.64
CA ALA A 68 -0.75 -7.74 2.37
C ALA A 68 -1.59 -6.89 3.34
N HIS A 69 -2.83 -7.29 3.61
CA HIS A 69 -3.68 -6.64 4.62
C HIS A 69 -3.05 -6.66 6.02
N GLY A 70 -2.49 -7.80 6.44
CA GLY A 70 -1.79 -7.92 7.72
C GLY A 70 -0.62 -6.95 7.82
N ILE A 71 0.24 -6.91 6.82
CA ILE A 71 1.40 -6.00 6.77
C ILE A 71 0.96 -4.53 6.80
N PHE A 72 -0.10 -4.15 6.06
CA PHE A 72 -0.65 -2.80 6.15
C PHE A 72 -1.21 -2.51 7.55
N SER A 73 -1.93 -3.46 8.16
CA SER A 73 -2.50 -3.29 9.49
C SER A 73 -1.42 -3.07 10.56
N ASP A 74 -0.31 -3.81 10.47
CA ASP A 74 0.84 -3.66 11.36
C ASP A 74 1.53 -2.30 11.14
N ALA A 75 1.75 -1.91 9.88
CA ALA A 75 2.30 -0.61 9.53
C ALA A 75 1.42 0.55 10.04
N VAL A 76 0.09 0.45 9.89
CA VAL A 76 -0.84 1.45 10.41
C VAL A 76 -0.86 1.48 11.93
N THR A 77 -0.71 0.32 12.59
CA THR A 77 -0.56 0.27 14.06
C THR A 77 0.68 1.04 14.49
N PHE A 78 1.82 0.83 13.83
CA PHE A 78 3.03 1.61 14.08
C PHE A 78 2.84 3.11 13.85
N ILE A 79 2.11 3.50 12.80
CA ILE A 79 1.81 4.90 12.51
C ILE A 79 0.95 5.51 13.62
N ARG A 80 -0.07 4.80 14.10
CA ARG A 80 -0.93 5.23 15.23
C ARG A 80 -0.15 5.38 16.54
N GLU A 81 0.88 4.56 16.74
CA GLU A 81 1.80 4.67 17.87
C GLU A 81 2.81 5.82 17.73
N GLY A 82 2.73 6.59 16.65
CA GLY A 82 3.55 7.79 16.42
C GLY A 82 4.80 7.54 15.57
N LYS A 83 4.99 6.33 15.00
CA LYS A 83 6.03 6.14 14.00
C LYS A 83 5.64 6.83 12.69
N SER A 84 6.65 7.29 11.95
CA SER A 84 6.49 7.80 10.60
C SER A 84 7.53 7.14 9.71
N PHE A 85 7.07 6.50 8.63
CA PHE A 85 7.94 5.92 7.63
C PHE A 85 8.45 7.01 6.69
N ARG A 86 9.70 6.85 6.24
CA ARG A 86 10.39 7.83 5.41
C ARG A 86 11.16 7.13 4.31
N THR A 87 11.27 7.83 3.19
CA THR A 87 12.02 7.37 2.03
C THR A 87 13.49 7.12 2.35
N GLY A 88 14.05 6.02 1.83
CA GLY A 88 15.46 5.67 1.96
C GLY A 88 15.86 5.15 3.35
N VAL A 89 14.90 4.92 4.24
CA VAL A 89 15.13 4.30 5.55
C VAL A 89 14.69 2.85 5.52
N LYS A 90 15.56 1.96 6.02
CA LYS A 90 15.26 0.54 6.21
C LYS A 90 14.65 0.32 7.59
N TYR A 91 13.55 -0.43 7.64
CA TYR A 91 12.81 -0.74 8.85
C TYR A 91 12.75 -2.25 9.08
N THR A 92 13.28 -2.69 10.22
CA THR A 92 13.14 -4.06 10.71
C THR A 92 11.83 -4.25 11.47
N GLY A 93 11.31 -5.48 11.51
CA GLY A 93 10.12 -5.83 12.30
C GLY A 93 8.78 -5.35 11.70
N VAL A 94 8.79 -4.84 10.47
CA VAL A 94 7.56 -4.59 9.68
C VAL A 94 7.06 -5.88 9.03
N ILE A 95 7.98 -6.76 8.66
CA ILE A 95 7.71 -8.13 8.21
C ILE A 95 8.37 -9.11 9.18
N GLU A 96 7.84 -10.33 9.22
CA GLU A 96 8.45 -11.41 10.00
C GLU A 96 9.86 -11.77 9.48
N GLY A 97 10.70 -12.26 10.39
CA GLY A 97 12.11 -12.55 10.12
C GLY A 97 13.02 -11.33 10.26
N ASP A 98 14.33 -11.56 10.21
CA ASP A 98 15.35 -10.50 10.35
C ASP A 98 15.51 -9.65 9.06
N LEU A 99 14.44 -9.55 8.25
CA LEU A 99 14.43 -8.81 7.00
C LEU A 99 13.97 -7.37 7.26
N SER A 100 14.57 -6.44 6.51
CA SER A 100 14.20 -5.02 6.54
C SER A 100 13.47 -4.65 5.27
N VAL A 101 12.34 -3.96 5.41
CA VAL A 101 11.69 -3.28 4.27
C VAL A 101 12.22 -1.87 4.14
N GLU A 102 12.16 -1.34 2.93
CA GLU A 102 12.48 0.07 2.64
C GLU A 102 11.24 0.77 2.11
N PHE A 103 11.13 2.07 2.35
CA PHE A 103 10.07 2.87 1.73
C PHE A 103 10.67 3.80 0.69
N ILE A 104 9.94 3.99 -0.40
CA ILE A 104 10.26 4.94 -1.47
C ILE A 104 9.04 5.73 -1.87
N GLU A 105 9.23 6.94 -2.40
CA GLU A 105 8.12 7.72 -2.95
C GLU A 105 7.69 7.15 -4.30
N ALA A 106 6.38 7.06 -4.50
CA ALA A 106 5.76 6.67 -5.75
C ALA A 106 4.51 7.54 -6.01
N LYS A 107 3.98 7.46 -7.23
CA LYS A 107 2.74 8.14 -7.62
C LYS A 107 1.61 7.14 -7.76
N GLU A 108 0.46 7.49 -7.19
CA GLU A 108 -0.80 6.74 -7.31
C GLU A 108 -1.92 7.73 -7.65
N GLY A 109 -2.51 7.65 -8.84
CA GLY A 109 -3.63 8.54 -9.20
C GLY A 109 -3.35 10.04 -9.03
N GLY A 110 -2.09 10.48 -9.18
CA GLY A 110 -1.67 11.88 -9.01
C GLY A 110 -1.28 12.29 -7.59
N ARG A 111 -1.41 11.42 -6.58
CA ARG A 111 -0.94 11.65 -5.21
C ARG A 111 0.41 10.96 -4.96
N THR A 112 1.18 11.50 -4.02
CA THR A 112 2.41 10.84 -3.55
C THR A 112 2.05 9.81 -2.49
N VAL A 113 2.55 8.58 -2.66
CA VAL A 113 2.42 7.48 -1.69
C VAL A 113 3.81 6.97 -1.31
N LEU A 114 3.91 6.28 -0.16
CA LEU A 114 5.11 5.57 0.24
C LEU A 114 4.98 4.09 -0.11
N ARG A 115 5.72 3.66 -1.13
CA ARG A 115 5.79 2.26 -1.54
C ARG A 115 6.73 1.50 -0.63
N MET A 116 6.23 0.43 -0.02
CA MET A 116 7.01 -0.55 0.73
C MET A 116 7.71 -1.51 -0.23
N ILE A 117 9.01 -1.66 -0.07
CA ILE A 117 9.88 -2.50 -0.89
C ILE A 117 10.34 -3.69 -0.08
N PHE A 118 9.99 -4.88 -0.58
CA PHE A 118 10.32 -6.15 0.04
C PHE A 118 11.67 -6.67 -0.47
N PRO A 119 12.58 -7.09 0.41
CA PRO A 119 13.80 -7.77 0.01
C PRO A 119 13.54 -9.25 -0.33
N ASN A 120 14.51 -9.87 -0.97
CA ASN A 120 14.61 -11.32 -1.07
C ASN A 120 15.10 -11.93 0.27
N ARG A 121 15.30 -13.25 0.28
CA ARG A 121 15.69 -14.00 1.50
C ARG A 121 17.08 -13.61 2.01
N GLU A 122 17.93 -13.11 1.13
CA GLU A 122 19.28 -12.64 1.40
C GLU A 122 19.31 -11.18 1.90
N GLY A 123 18.15 -10.52 1.98
CA GLY A 123 18.04 -9.12 2.40
C GLY A 123 18.45 -8.12 1.30
N THR A 124 18.59 -8.57 0.06
CA THR A 124 18.87 -7.73 -1.11
C THR A 124 17.61 -7.55 -1.96
N TYR A 125 17.70 -6.76 -3.03
CA TYR A 125 16.60 -6.59 -3.99
C TYR A 125 16.90 -7.27 -5.33
N GLU A 126 17.83 -8.23 -5.32
CA GLU A 126 18.21 -8.98 -6.52
C GLU A 126 17.09 -9.95 -6.93
N GLY A 127 16.89 -10.05 -8.25
CA GLY A 127 15.84 -10.86 -8.87
C GLY A 127 14.75 -9.98 -9.47
N GLN A 128 14.17 -10.46 -10.58
CA GLN A 128 13.25 -9.67 -11.41
C GLN A 128 12.09 -9.06 -10.62
N ILE A 129 11.41 -9.86 -9.79
CA ILE A 129 10.24 -9.42 -9.01
C ILE A 129 10.65 -8.41 -7.93
N PHE A 130 11.82 -8.60 -7.30
CA PHE A 130 12.30 -7.75 -6.22
C PHE A 130 12.78 -6.39 -6.74
N ALA A 131 13.54 -6.39 -7.84
CA ALA A 131 14.03 -5.18 -8.49
C ALA A 131 12.89 -4.37 -9.15
N ALA A 132 11.88 -5.04 -9.71
CA ALA A 132 10.77 -4.37 -10.38
C ALA A 132 10.03 -3.39 -9.46
N GLN A 133 9.97 -3.64 -8.15
CA GLN A 133 9.27 -2.77 -7.18
C GLN A 133 9.72 -1.30 -7.23
N PHE A 134 10.93 -1.02 -7.71
CA PHE A 134 11.47 0.33 -7.87
C PHE A 134 11.03 1.03 -9.17
N GLU A 135 10.39 0.34 -10.11
CA GLU A 135 9.91 0.94 -11.36
C GLU A 135 8.85 2.01 -11.08
N GLY A 136 8.98 3.17 -11.74
CA GLY A 136 8.06 4.31 -11.53
C GLY A 136 8.14 4.94 -10.13
N SER A 137 9.25 4.76 -9.42
CA SER A 137 9.58 5.49 -8.19
C SER A 137 10.59 6.61 -8.46
N GLY A 138 10.46 7.72 -7.73
CA GLY A 138 11.21 8.96 -7.97
C GLY A 138 10.64 9.80 -9.12
N ASP A 139 10.87 11.11 -9.04
CA ASP A 139 10.59 12.07 -10.14
C ASP A 139 11.58 11.89 -11.31
#